data_AF-A0A1H7WAS1-F1
#
_entry.id   AF-A0A1H7WAS1-F1
#
_cell.length_a   1.000
_cell.length_b   1.000
_cell.length_c   1.000
_cell.angle_alpha   90.00
_cell.angle_beta   90.00
_cell.angle_gamma   90.00
#
_symmetry.space_group_name_H-M   'P 1'
#
loop_
_entity.id
_entity.type
_entity.pdbx_description
1 polymer ?
#
loop_
_entity_poly.entity_id
_entity_poly.type
_entity_poly.pdbx_seq_one_letter_code
_entity_poly.pdbx_strand_id
1 'polypeptide(L)'
;MNLDQARAVAEEYFNGVRPLDRALPVGVYGFSEGFVAWVRELDPDDPAVLPDTVGGGCIVIDRATGEVVSRPMLDPETVAELWPGRTPR
;
A
#
# COMPACT_ATOMS: atom_id res chain seq x y z
N MET A 1 -14.71 -4.85 -6.72
CA MET A 1 -13.31 -4.96 -7.18
C MET A 1 -12.72 -6.32 -6.79
N ASN A 2 -11.93 -6.97 -7.66
CA ASN A 2 -11.21 -8.21 -7.38
C ASN A 2 -9.70 -7.95 -7.11
N LEU A 3 -8.93 -9.01 -6.81
CA LEU A 3 -7.51 -8.88 -6.46
C LEU A 3 -6.65 -8.30 -7.59
N ASP A 4 -6.88 -8.72 -8.84
CA ASP A 4 -6.12 -8.23 -10.00
C ASP A 4 -6.37 -6.73 -10.24
N GLN A 5 -7.63 -6.30 -10.10
CA GLN A 5 -8.00 -4.89 -10.19
C GLN A 5 -7.37 -4.06 -9.06
N ALA A 6 -7.43 -4.55 -7.82
CA ALA A 6 -6.81 -3.88 -6.68
C ALA A 6 -5.29 -3.76 -6.84
N ARG A 7 -4.65 -4.80 -7.39
CA ARG A 7 -3.22 -4.78 -7.72
C ARG A 7 -2.91 -3.74 -8.79
N ALA A 8 -3.68 -3.65 -9.86
CA ALA A 8 -3.49 -2.64 -10.89
C ALA A 8 -3.61 -1.21 -10.32
N VAL A 9 -4.61 -0.97 -9.46
CA VAL A 9 -4.78 0.33 -8.76
C VAL A 9 -3.57 0.63 -7.87
N ALA A 10 -3.08 -0.36 -7.13
CA ALA A 10 -1.93 -0.18 -6.26
C ALA A 10 -0.63 0.08 -7.05
N GLU A 11 -0.41 -0.66 -8.15
CA GLU A 11 0.73 -0.45 -9.04
C GLU A 11 0.69 0.95 -9.66
N GLU A 12 -0.47 1.43 -10.12
CA GLU A 12 -0.63 2.80 -10.61
C GLU A 12 -0.35 3.83 -9.51
N TYR A 13 -0.88 3.63 -8.30
CA TYR A 13 -0.68 4.56 -7.18
C TYR A 13 0.81 4.72 -6.81
N PHE A 14 1.55 3.60 -6.71
CA PHE A 14 2.95 3.64 -6.27
C PHE A 14 3.95 3.91 -7.41
N ASN A 15 3.62 3.50 -8.64
CA ASN A 15 4.55 3.51 -9.78
C ASN A 15 4.10 4.38 -10.97
N GLY A 16 2.89 4.94 -11.00
CA GLY A 16 2.36 5.67 -12.16
C GLY A 16 3.22 6.87 -12.61
N VAL A 17 4.02 7.44 -11.71
CA VAL A 17 4.98 8.52 -12.01
C VAL A 17 6.44 8.07 -12.03
N ARG A 18 6.72 6.78 -11.80
CA ARG A 18 8.07 6.23 -11.76
C ARG A 18 8.50 5.78 -13.15
N PRO A 19 9.80 5.93 -13.49
CA PRO A 19 10.38 5.24 -14.64
C PRO A 19 10.16 3.72 -14.54
N LEU A 20 9.89 3.07 -15.68
CA LEU A 20 9.59 1.63 -15.73
C LEU A 20 10.71 0.75 -15.18
N ASP A 21 11.96 1.18 -15.34
CA ASP A 21 13.17 0.53 -14.82
C ASP A 21 13.36 0.70 -13.31
N ARG A 22 12.53 1.54 -12.67
CA ARG A 22 12.55 1.83 -11.23
C ARG A 22 11.20 1.57 -10.55
N ALA A 23 10.35 0.76 -11.18
CA ALA A 23 9.08 0.35 -10.60
C ALA A 23 9.34 -0.46 -9.32
N LEU A 24 8.66 -0.08 -8.25
CA LEU A 24 8.75 -0.76 -6.97
C LEU A 24 7.79 -1.95 -6.94
N PRO A 25 8.19 -3.08 -6.34
CA PRO A 25 7.29 -4.21 -6.18
C PRO A 25 6.21 -3.88 -5.14
N VAL A 26 4.96 -4.21 -5.46
CA VAL A 26 3.80 -3.93 -4.61
C VAL A 26 3.22 -5.22 -4.02
N GLY A 27 2.99 -5.21 -2.71
CA GLY A 27 2.24 -6.24 -1.99
C GLY A 27 0.77 -5.83 -1.88
N VAL A 28 -0.13 -6.82 -1.94
CA VAL A 28 -1.57 -6.61 -1.75
C VAL A 28 -2.14 -7.71 -0.86
N TYR A 29 -2.90 -7.32 0.15
CA TYR A 29 -3.64 -8.19 1.06
C TYR A 29 -5.13 -7.90 0.96
N GLY A 30 -5.96 -8.90 0.72
CA GLY A 30 -7.41 -8.73 0.61
C GLY A 30 -8.14 -9.06 1.91
N PHE A 31 -9.09 -8.21 2.31
CA PHE A 31 -10.00 -8.44 3.44
C PHE A 31 -11.47 -8.30 3.01
N SER A 32 -12.43 -8.32 3.93
CA SER A 32 -13.87 -8.27 3.59
C SER A 32 -14.28 -7.00 2.84
N GLU A 33 -13.79 -5.84 3.27
CA GLU A 33 -14.23 -4.53 2.80
C GLU A 33 -13.28 -3.89 1.78
N GLY A 34 -12.09 -4.46 1.59
CA GLY A 34 -11.09 -3.84 0.72
C GLY A 34 -9.83 -4.64 0.53
N PHE A 35 -8.78 -3.89 0.21
CA PHE A 35 -7.43 -4.39 0.02
C PHE A 35 -6.44 -3.43 0.67
N VAL A 36 -5.49 -3.95 1.42
CA VAL A 36 -4.33 -3.19 1.90
C VAL A 36 -3.20 -3.39 0.91
N ALA A 37 -2.58 -2.32 0.43
CA ALA A 37 -1.44 -2.39 -0.47
C ALA A 37 -0.26 -1.56 0.02
N TRP A 38 0.96 -2.05 -0.21
CA TRP A 38 2.19 -1.42 0.25
C TRP A 38 3.32 -1.68 -0.74
N VAL A 39 4.31 -0.80 -0.72
CA VAL A 39 5.60 -1.06 -1.38
C VAL A 39 6.34 -2.11 -0.57
N ARG A 40 6.79 -3.19 -1.22
CA ARG A 40 7.76 -4.11 -0.62
C ARG A 40 9.14 -3.47 -0.79
N GLU A 41 9.59 -2.69 0.18
CA GLU A 41 10.97 -2.23 0.14
C GLU A 41 11.91 -3.43 0.14
N LEU A 42 12.94 -3.35 -0.70
CA LEU A 42 14.10 -4.21 -0.58
C LEU A 42 14.95 -3.57 0.51
N ASP A 43 15.26 -4.30 1.57
CA ASP A 43 16.23 -3.82 2.56
C ASP A 43 17.49 -3.36 1.81
N PRO A 44 18.04 -2.18 2.13
CA PRO A 44 19.29 -1.75 1.51
C PRO A 44 20.38 -2.80 1.84
N ASP A 45 21.09 -3.26 0.83
CA ASP A 45 22.19 -4.21 0.99
C ASP A 45 23.27 -3.68 1.97
N ASP A 46 23.36 -2.36 2.14
CA ASP A 46 24.25 -1.68 3.08
C ASP A 46 23.44 -0.87 4.14
N PRO A 47 23.48 -1.27 5.43
CA PRO A 47 22.79 -0.56 6.50
C PRO A 47 23.40 0.82 6.83
N ALA A 48 24.55 1.20 6.26
CA ALA A 48 25.14 2.53 6.40
C ALA A 48 24.63 3.52 5.35
N VAL A 49 23.87 3.07 4.35
CA VAL A 49 23.25 3.93 3.35
C VAL A 49 21.89 4.42 3.86
N LEU A 50 21.65 5.72 3.75
CA LEU A 50 20.36 6.30 4.08
C LEU A 50 19.30 5.78 3.09
N PRO A 51 18.09 5.40 3.56
CA PRO A 51 17.03 5.02 2.66
C PRO A 51 16.60 6.21 1.82
N ASP A 52 16.24 5.95 0.56
CA ASP A 52 15.71 6.97 -0.36
C ASP A 52 14.37 7.56 0.14
N THR A 53 13.64 6.83 1.01
CA THR A 53 12.37 7.26 1.60
C THR A 53 12.38 7.02 3.10
N VAL A 54 12.00 8.05 3.89
CA VAL A 54 11.87 7.94 5.35
C VAL A 54 10.40 7.77 5.71
N GLY A 55 10.07 6.67 6.38
CA GLY A 55 8.71 6.37 6.82
C GLY A 55 7.83 5.93 5.66
N GLY A 56 7.72 4.62 5.46
CA GLY A 56 6.79 4.05 4.50
C GLY A 56 5.32 4.26 4.91
N GLY A 57 4.43 4.11 3.93
CA GLY A 57 2.99 4.05 4.16
C GLY A 57 2.37 2.88 3.39
N CYS A 58 1.17 2.50 3.78
CA CYS A 58 0.32 1.63 2.98
C CYS A 58 -0.93 2.40 2.55
N ILE A 59 -1.66 1.85 1.59
CA ILE A 59 -2.98 2.33 1.20
C ILE A 59 -4.02 1.27 1.48
N VAL A 60 -5.25 1.70 1.77
CA VAL A 60 -6.45 0.86 1.70
C VAL A 60 -7.22 1.24 0.45
N ILE A 61 -7.61 0.23 -0.33
CA ILE A 61 -8.44 0.39 -1.52
C ILE A 61 -9.82 -0.21 -1.20
N ASP A 62 -10.85 0.62 -1.18
CA ASP A 62 -12.22 0.19 -0.90
C ASP A 62 -12.72 -0.74 -2.01
N ARG A 63 -13.27 -1.91 -1.64
CA ARG A 63 -13.69 -2.92 -2.62
C ARG A 63 -14.89 -2.48 -3.46
N ALA A 64 -15.79 -1.67 -2.89
CA ALA A 64 -17.03 -1.24 -3.51
C ALA A 64 -16.81 -0.05 -4.45
N THR A 65 -16.02 0.92 -4.03
CA THR A 65 -15.84 2.20 -4.76
C THR A 65 -14.52 2.28 -5.51
N GLY A 66 -13.49 1.54 -5.09
CA GLY A 66 -12.12 1.70 -5.58
C GLY A 66 -11.41 2.94 -5.01
N GLU A 67 -12.00 3.61 -4.02
CA GLU A 67 -11.39 4.76 -3.36
C GLU A 67 -10.10 4.35 -2.62
N VAL A 68 -9.08 5.22 -2.66
CA VAL A 68 -7.76 4.98 -2.08
C VAL A 68 -7.56 5.88 -0.85
N VAL A 69 -7.21 5.28 0.29
CA VAL A 69 -6.93 5.99 1.55
C VAL A 69 -5.53 5.65 2.05
N SER A 70 -4.71 6.65 2.31
CA SER A 70 -3.37 6.47 2.89
C SER A 70 -3.42 6.16 4.39
N ARG A 71 -2.54 5.26 4.84
CA ARG A 71 -2.44 4.80 6.23
C ARG A 71 -0.98 4.68 6.68
N PRO A 72 -0.71 4.79 7.99
CA PRO A 72 0.60 4.45 8.53
C PRO A 72 0.99 3.02 8.17
N MET A 73 2.28 2.77 7.96
CA MET A 73 2.80 1.43 7.72
C MET A 73 2.70 0.59 9.01
N LEU A 74 1.69 -0.26 9.05
CA LEU A 74 1.48 -1.34 10.01
C LEU A 74 1.38 -2.66 9.23
N ASP A 75 1.33 -3.79 9.92
CA ASP A 75 1.05 -5.06 9.24
C ASP A 75 -0.34 -5.02 8.56
N PRO A 76 -0.52 -5.66 7.40
CA PRO A 76 -1.75 -5.54 6.62
C PRO A 76 -3.02 -6.01 7.35
N GLU A 77 -2.89 -6.97 8.27
CA GLU A 77 -4.01 -7.47 9.06
C GLU A 77 -4.47 -6.41 10.07
N THR A 78 -3.55 -5.79 10.81
CA THR A 78 -3.86 -4.66 11.71
C THR A 78 -4.49 -3.49 10.96
N VAL A 79 -4.01 -3.17 9.75
CA VAL A 79 -4.61 -2.10 8.94
C VAL A 79 -6.06 -2.45 8.58
N ALA A 80 -6.33 -3.70 8.22
CA ALA A 80 -7.67 -4.18 7.90
C ALA A 80 -8.60 -4.17 9.14
N GLU A 81 -8.11 -4.61 10.30
CA GLU A 81 -8.87 -4.59 11.56
C GLU A 81 -9.25 -3.18 12.00
N LEU A 82 -8.40 -2.19 11.70
CA LEU A 82 -8.62 -0.79 12.05
C LEU A 82 -9.43 -0.02 10.99
N TRP A 83 -9.92 -0.66 9.93
CA TRP A 83 -10.74 -0.04 8.89
C TRP A 83 -12.21 0.13 9.32
N PRO A 84 -12.91 1.22 8.94
CA PRO A 84 -12.43 2.44 8.25
C PRO A 84 -11.68 3.42 9.16
N GLY A 85 -11.55 3.07 10.44
CA GLY A 85 -11.03 3.92 11.50
C GLY A 85 -12.14 4.40 12.41
N ARG A 86 -11.77 5.04 13.53
CA ARG A 86 -12.76 5.74 14.36
C ARG A 86 -13.14 7.04 13.65
N THR A 87 -14.42 7.21 13.32
CA THR A 87 -14.98 8.52 12.99
C THR A 87 -14.91 9.38 14.25
N PRO A 88 -14.16 10.51 14.26
CA PRO A 88 -14.20 11.44 15.38
C PRO A 88 -15.66 11.87 15.61
N ARG A 89 -16.10 11.83 16.87
CA ARG A 89 -17.41 12.33 17.28
C ARG A 89 -17.39 13.84 17.43
#